data_AF-A0A354YT17-F1
#
_entry.id   AF-A0A354YT17-F1
#
_cell.length_a   1.000
_cell.length_b   1.000
_cell.length_c   1.000
_cell.angle_alpha   90.00
_cell.angle_beta   90.00
_cell.angle_gamma   90.00
#
_symmetry.space_group_name_H-M   'P 1'
#
loop_
_entity.id
_entity.type
_entity.pdbx_description
1 polymer ?
#
loop_
_entity_poly.entity_id
_entity_poly.type
_entity_poly.pdbx_seq_one_letter_code
_entity_poly.pdbx_strand_id
1 'polypeptide(L)'
;MIKSMTGFGHSQVSKEGYKVSLEIKSVNHRFLDPHIRIPRRYTLLEDRVREELKKFVNRGRLEVNINIEKIDESLRDIKLDKDLAIAYYYYLKELAEKLN
;
A
#
# COMPACT_ATOMS: atom_id res chain seq x y z
N MET A 1 -27.45 -25.72 2.63
CA MET A 1 -26.17 -25.78 3.36
C MET A 1 -25.75 -24.34 3.70
N ILE A 2 -25.73 -23.97 4.98
CA ILE A 2 -25.34 -22.62 5.43
C ILE A 2 -23.82 -22.53 5.34
N LYS A 3 -23.28 -21.99 4.24
CA LYS A 3 -21.86 -21.66 4.15
C LYS A 3 -21.60 -20.45 5.04
N SER A 4 -20.69 -20.59 6.01
CA SER A 4 -20.18 -19.47 6.78
C SER A 4 -19.64 -18.41 5.81
N MET A 5 -20.08 -17.17 5.98
CA MET A 5 -19.77 -16.04 5.08
C MET A 5 -18.68 -15.13 5.65
N THR A 6 -18.11 -15.53 6.79
CA THR A 6 -16.97 -14.86 7.42
C THR A 6 -15.68 -15.54 6.98
N GLY A 7 -14.77 -14.73 6.44
CA GLY A 7 -13.52 -15.21 5.87
C GLY A 7 -12.49 -14.09 5.91
N PHE A 8 -11.24 -14.47 6.16
CA PHE A 8 -10.10 -13.58 6.05
C PHE A 8 -9.17 -14.16 4.98
N GLY A 9 -8.75 -13.33 4.04
CA GLY A 9 -7.77 -13.67 3.02
C GLY A 9 -6.70 -12.60 2.98
N HIS A 10 -5.44 -13.02 2.99
CA HIS A 10 -4.30 -12.14 2.75
C HIS A 10 -3.47 -12.73 1.63
N SER A 11 -3.05 -11.89 0.69
CA SER A 11 -2.17 -12.27 -0.40
C SER A 11 -1.19 -11.14 -0.69
N GLN A 12 0.03 -11.50 -1.01
CA GLN A 12 1.07 -10.56 -1.38
C GLN A 12 1.77 -11.06 -2.63
N VAL A 13 1.92 -10.18 -3.61
CA VAL A 13 2.56 -10.46 -4.88
C VAL A 13 3.59 -9.37 -5.15
N SER A 14 4.81 -9.78 -5.49
CA SER A 14 5.86 -8.86 -5.95
C SER A 14 6.14 -9.13 -7.41
N LYS A 15 5.97 -8.13 -8.28
CA LYS A 15 6.19 -8.25 -9.73
C LYS A 15 6.63 -6.91 -10.32
N GLU A 16 7.61 -6.94 -11.23
CA GLU A 16 8.04 -5.77 -12.03
C GLU A 16 8.40 -4.53 -11.17
N GLY A 17 9.02 -4.72 -10.01
CA GLY A 17 9.36 -3.62 -9.10
C GLY A 17 8.16 -3.04 -8.33
N TYR A 18 7.04 -3.76 -8.26
CA TYR A 18 5.90 -3.43 -7.42
C TYR A 18 5.61 -4.55 -6.44
N LYS A 19 5.34 -4.17 -5.19
CA LYS A 19 4.81 -5.04 -4.14
C LYS A 19 3.35 -4.69 -3.94
N VAL A 20 2.49 -5.63 -4.28
CA VAL A 20 1.04 -5.50 -4.10
C VAL A 20 0.62 -6.41 -2.96
N SER A 21 0.04 -5.83 -1.92
CA SER A 21 -0.54 -6.56 -0.79
C SER A 21 -2.06 -6.36 -0.80
N LEU A 22 -2.78 -7.47 -0.75
CA LEU A 22 -4.23 -7.55 -0.77
C LEU A 22 -4.70 -8.20 0.53
N GLU A 23 -5.57 -7.53 1.26
CA GLU A 23 -6.25 -8.08 2.44
C GLU A 23 -7.75 -7.99 2.23
N ILE A 24 -8.44 -9.11 2.40
CA ILE A 24 -9.89 -9.24 2.22
C ILE A 24 -10.47 -9.78 3.51
N LYS A 25 -11.43 -9.06 4.07
CA LYS A 25 -12.28 -9.50 5.18
C LYS A 25 -13.70 -9.59 4.68
N SER A 26 -14.35 -10.72 4.89
CA SER A 26 -15.77 -10.88 4.65
C SER A 26 -16.51 -11.05 5.97
N VAL A 27 -17.68 -10.41 6.07
CA VAL A 27 -18.62 -10.64 7.17
C VAL A 27 -20.01 -10.93 6.64
N ASN A 28 -20.79 -11.65 7.44
CA ASN A 28 -22.15 -12.01 7.08
C ASN A 28 -23.02 -10.75 7.04
N HIS A 29 -23.45 -10.37 5.84
CA HIS A 29 -24.32 -9.23 5.61
C HIS A 29 -25.38 -9.62 4.58
N ARG A 30 -26.58 -9.05 4.71
CA ARG A 30 -27.74 -9.42 3.88
C ARG A 30 -27.54 -9.04 2.41
N PHE A 31 -26.92 -7.90 2.15
CA PHE A 31 -26.64 -7.38 0.82
C PHE A 31 -25.13 -7.42 0.53
N LEU A 32 -24.77 -7.46 -0.75
CA LEU A 32 -23.39 -7.31 -1.18
C LEU A 32 -22.96 -5.84 -1.01
N ASP A 33 -22.06 -5.60 -0.07
CA ASP A 33 -21.51 -4.27 0.22
C ASP A 33 -19.97 -4.33 0.16
N PRO A 34 -19.37 -4.12 -1.02
CA PRO A 34 -17.92 -4.15 -1.19
C PRO A 34 -17.31 -2.78 -0.86
N HIS A 35 -16.61 -2.71 0.26
CA HIS A 35 -15.79 -1.58 0.67
C HIS A 35 -14.34 -1.80 0.22
N ILE A 36 -13.94 -1.12 -0.86
CA ILE A 36 -12.63 -1.27 -1.49
C ILE A 36 -11.80 -0.04 -1.16
N ARG A 37 -10.66 -0.23 -0.50
CA ARG A 37 -9.69 0.82 -0.21
C ARG A 37 -8.47 0.62 -1.11
N ILE A 38 -8.30 1.54 -2.07
CA ILE A 38 -7.18 1.56 -3.01
C ILE A 38 -6.38 2.87 -2.82
N PRO A 39 -5.05 2.89 -3.03
CA PRO A 39 -4.27 4.11 -2.95
C PRO A 39 -4.71 5.09 -4.06
N ARG A 40 -4.79 6.39 -3.74
CA ARG A 40 -5.34 7.43 -4.64
C ARG A 40 -4.85 7.40 -6.09
N ARG A 41 -3.59 7.00 -6.30
CA ARG A 41 -2.99 6.90 -7.64
C ARG A 41 -3.70 5.87 -8.54
N TYR A 42 -4.40 4.90 -7.95
CA TYR A 42 -5.00 3.77 -8.65
C TYR A 42 -6.53 3.71 -8.47
N THR A 43 -7.19 4.77 -8.01
CA THR A 43 -8.65 4.81 -7.81
C THR A 43 -9.44 4.44 -9.06
N LEU A 44 -8.89 4.72 -10.25
CA LEU A 44 -9.47 4.28 -11.54
C LEU A 44 -9.65 2.75 -11.66
N LEU A 45 -8.90 1.95 -10.90
CA LEU A 45 -9.02 0.49 -10.88
C LEU A 45 -10.12 -0.01 -9.94
N GLU A 46 -10.66 0.86 -9.06
CA GLU A 46 -11.64 0.47 -8.06
C GLU A 46 -12.90 -0.14 -8.67
N ASP A 47 -13.42 0.46 -9.73
CA ASP A 47 -14.62 -0.05 -10.42
C ASP A 47 -14.37 -1.42 -11.05
N ARG A 48 -13.19 -1.63 -11.66
CA ARG A 48 -12.81 -2.93 -12.23
C ARG A 48 -12.70 -4.00 -11.14
N VAL A 49 -12.09 -3.67 -10.00
CA VAL A 49 -12.00 -4.59 -8.87
C VAL A 49 -13.39 -4.92 -8.33
N ARG A 50 -14.28 -3.92 -8.24
CA ARG A 50 -15.68 -4.11 -7.81
C ARG A 50 -16.44 -5.05 -8.74
N GLU A 51 -16.30 -4.89 -10.05
CA GLU A 51 -16.92 -5.79 -11.03
C GLU A 51 -16.41 -7.22 -10.93
N GLU A 52 -15.10 -7.41 -10.77
CA GLU A 52 -14.54 -8.76 -10.58
C GLU A 52 -15.04 -9.40 -9.28
N LEU A 53 -15.07 -8.66 -8.16
CA LEU A 53 -15.58 -9.19 -6.87
C LEU A 53 -17.04 -9.63 -6.95
N LYS A 54 -17.89 -8.91 -7.69
CA LYS A 54 -19.29 -9.26 -7.90
C LYS A 54 -19.49 -10.62 -8.59
N LYS A 55 -18.52 -11.09 -9.38
CA LYS A 55 -18.59 -12.41 -10.03
C LYS A 55 -18.42 -13.57 -9.04
N PHE A 56 -17.68 -13.34 -7.95
CA PHE A 56 -17.36 -14.39 -6.97
C PHE A 56 -18.24 -14.34 -5.72
N VAL A 57 -18.74 -13.16 -5.34
CA VAL A 57 -19.48 -12.96 -4.09
C VAL A 57 -20.85 -12.35 -4.37
N ASN A 58 -21.91 -13.08 -4.03
CA ASN A 58 -23.30 -12.65 -4.24
C ASN A 58 -23.92 -11.93 -3.03
N ARG A 59 -23.37 -12.13 -1.83
CA ARG A 59 -23.88 -11.55 -0.57
C ARG A 59 -22.77 -11.45 0.47
N GLY A 60 -22.85 -10.42 1.31
CA GLY A 60 -21.87 -10.17 2.36
C GLY A 60 -21.23 -8.80 2.25
N ARG A 61 -20.68 -8.35 3.37
CA ARG A 61 -19.87 -7.13 3.38
C ARG A 61 -18.42 -7.55 3.20
N LEU A 62 -17.77 -6.99 2.20
CA LEU A 62 -16.38 -7.27 1.87
C LEU A 62 -15.57 -6.03 2.13
N GLU A 63 -14.60 -6.10 3.04
CA GLU A 63 -13.59 -5.07 3.20
C GLU A 63 -12.32 -5.52 2.49
N VAL A 64 -11.98 -4.83 1.40
CA VAL A 64 -10.81 -5.12 0.57
C VAL A 64 -9.84 -3.97 0.70
N ASN A 65 -8.68 -4.24 1.28
CA ASN A 65 -7.58 -3.28 1.39
C ASN A 65 -6.49 -3.67 0.40
N ILE A 66 -6.16 -2.74 -0.50
CA ILE A 66 -5.12 -2.92 -1.51
C ILE A 66 -4.01 -1.93 -1.19
N ASN A 67 -2.81 -2.44 -0.97
CA ASN A 67 -1.60 -1.64 -0.81
C ASN A 67 -0.68 -1.93 -2.00
N ILE A 68 -0.26 -0.86 -2.68
CA ILE A 68 0.63 -0.95 -3.83
C ILE A 68 1.86 -0.10 -3.51
N GLU A 69 2.97 -0.77 -3.28
CA GLU A 69 4.27 -0.15 -3.03
C GLU A 69 5.14 -0.33 -4.27
N LYS A 70 5.79 0.73 -4.72
CA LYS A 70 6.84 0.61 -5.74
C LYS A 70 8.13 0.24 -5.00
N ILE A 71 8.66 -0.95 -5.28
CA ILE A 71 10.00 -1.35 -4.92
C ILE A 71 10.93 -0.68 -5.94
N ASP A 72 11.24 0.60 -5.75
CA ASP A 72 12.30 1.25 -6.50
C ASP A 72 13.64 0.70 -6.02
N GLU A 73 14.25 -0.17 -6.83
CA GLU A 73 15.67 -0.53 -6.71
C GLU A 73 16.58 0.57 -7.29
N SER A 74 16.02 1.53 -8.03
CA SER A 74 16.78 2.63 -8.62
C SER A 74 16.51 3.94 -7.89
N LEU A 75 17.50 4.34 -7.08
CA LEU A 75 17.76 5.71 -6.65
C LEU A 75 16.54 6.40 -6.05
N ARG A 76 16.45 6.39 -4.72
CA ARG A 76 15.87 7.53 -4.00
C ARG A 76 16.43 8.77 -4.69
N ASP A 77 15.56 9.55 -5.34
CA ASP A 77 15.81 10.95 -5.60
C ASP A 77 15.98 11.58 -4.22
N ILE A 78 17.18 11.41 -3.66
CA ILE A 78 17.61 12.15 -2.49
C ILE A 78 17.67 13.56 -3.04
N LYS A 79 16.58 14.31 -2.82
CA LYS A 79 16.61 15.76 -2.87
C LYS A 79 17.53 16.18 -1.74
N LEU A 80 18.82 16.11 -2.01
CA LEU A 80 19.84 16.61 -1.13
C LEU A 80 19.70 18.12 -1.18
N ASP A 81 19.18 18.69 -0.09
CA ASP A 81 19.32 20.11 0.16
C ASP A 81 20.82 20.39 0.33
N LYS A 82 21.43 20.91 -0.73
CA LYS A 82 22.87 21.11 -0.81
C LYS A 82 23.33 22.11 0.23
N ASP A 83 22.52 23.13 0.51
CA ASP A 83 22.87 24.18 1.46
C ASP A 83 22.89 23.62 2.88
N LEU A 84 21.89 22.82 3.24
CA LEU A 84 21.85 22.13 4.53
C LEU A 84 22.99 21.11 4.67
N ALA A 85 23.28 20.35 3.61
CA ALA A 85 24.38 19.38 3.61
C ALA A 85 25.76 20.04 3.80
N ILE A 86 25.96 21.19 3.16
CA ILE A 86 27.17 22.00 3.33
C ILE A 86 27.27 22.53 4.76
N ALA A 87 26.19 23.05 5.34
CA ALA A 87 26.17 23.51 6.73
C ALA A 87 26.54 22.38 7.72
N TYR A 88 25.98 21.18 7.54
CA TYR A 88 26.35 20.02 8.35
C TYR A 88 27.84 19.68 8.23
N TYR A 89 28.40 19.69 7.02
CA TYR A 89 29.81 19.44 6.81
C TYR A 89 30.70 20.45 7.54
N TYR A 90 30.37 21.74 7.45
CA TYR A 90 31.11 22.80 8.13
C TYR A 90 31.10 22.63 9.65
N TYR A 91 29.93 22.42 10.25
CA TYR A 91 29.84 22.26 11.71
C TYR A 91 30.48 20.98 12.22
N LEU A 92 30.42 19.88 11.47
CA LEU A 92 31.12 18.65 11.83
C LEU A 92 32.64 18.82 11.79
N LYS A 93 33.14 19.56 10.79
CA LYS A 93 34.56 19.88 10.69
C LYS A 93 35.01 20.79 11.83
N GLU A 94 34.23 21.83 12.15
CA GLU A 94 34.50 22.71 13.29
C GLU A 94 34.49 21.95 14.62
N LEU A 95 33.56 21.02 14.79
CA LEU A 95 33.48 20.17 15.98
C LEU A 95 34.69 19.23 16.08
N ALA A 96 35.12 18.64 14.97
CA ALA A 96 36.31 17.79 14.93
C ALA A 96 37.59 18.57 15.25
N GLU A 97 37.71 19.82 14.80
CA GLU A 97 38.82 20.71 15.13
C GLU A 97 38.80 21.15 16.61
N LYS A 98 37.62 21.31 17.21
CA LYS A 98 37.46 21.66 18.64
C LYS A 98 37.67 20.48 19.61
N LEU A 99 37.56 19.25 19.11
CA LEU A 99 37.71 18.02 19.90
C LEU A 99 39.11 17.39 19.81
N ASN A 100 39.99 17.95 18.98
CA ASN A 100 41.44 17.69 18.99
C ASN A 100 42.17 18.77 19.82
#